data_AF-A0A925EN97-F1
#
_entry.id   AF-A0A925EN97-F1
#
_cell.length_a   1.000
_cell.length_b   1.000
_cell.length_c   1.000
_cell.angle_alpha   90.00
_cell.angle_beta   90.00
_cell.angle_gamma   90.00
#
_symmetry.space_group_name_H-M   'P 1'
#
loop_
_entity.id
_entity.type
_entity.pdbx_description
1 polymer ?
#
loop_
_entity_poly.entity_id
_entity_poly.type
_entity_poly.pdbx_seq_one_letter_code
_entity_poly.pdbx_strand_id
1 'polypeptide(L)'
;MAELGKGIKQVVQDLNSVNLNMLVPLALWGRDRAWNLPWVRWLLLFALTPLVLIHLTPSELGLQQVAWVFGFYFALLWGLLLYRLIEPGGIRLGSWLWAGLFTLLLGIPVVIGLAKLPFIGTLYAAREVMFVPVRILGYVLGVGVVEESVKLLPVWWLSHRRILTNPRELMFAGAVSGLGFGLAESVAYSTQIAQKELHSLSQGAALVGYFTRFITTPFLHAIFAAIVAYFLGLALVDPKRGWALTVAGLLLAALLHGLYDSFANHWLGLIIAALSILIFVSYVRSAEYIAADLARTPNASDA
;
A
#
# COMPACT_ATOMS: atom_id res chain seq x y z
N MET A 1 11.25 49.43 -29.89
CA MET A 1 9.96 50.06 -29.47
C MET A 1 8.87 49.91 -30.54
N ALA A 2 9.09 50.34 -31.79
CA ALA A 2 8.05 50.30 -32.84
C ALA A 2 7.61 48.88 -33.28
N GLU A 3 8.55 47.94 -33.43
CA GLU A 3 8.26 46.54 -33.81
C GLU A 3 7.55 45.76 -32.69
N LEU A 4 7.90 46.04 -31.42
CA LEU A 4 7.22 45.48 -30.25
C LEU A 4 5.73 45.92 -30.22
N GLY A 5 5.47 47.19 -30.57
CA GLY A 5 4.11 47.74 -30.65
C GLY A 5 3.27 47.17 -31.80
N LYS A 6 3.91 46.76 -32.91
CA LYS A 6 3.21 46.04 -34.01
C LYS A 6 2.86 44.62 -33.62
N GLY A 7 3.78 43.89 -32.99
CA GLY A 7 3.53 42.52 -32.50
C GLY A 7 2.39 42.45 -31.48
N ILE A 8 2.34 43.39 -30.53
CA ILE A 8 1.25 43.47 -29.55
C ILE A 8 -0.08 43.79 -30.23
N LYS A 9 -0.10 44.71 -31.20
CA LYS A 9 -1.32 45.03 -31.97
C LYS A 9 -1.85 43.84 -32.75
N GLN A 10 -0.95 43.05 -33.35
CA GLN A 10 -1.33 41.84 -34.08
C GLN A 10 -1.95 40.79 -33.14
N VAL A 11 -1.32 40.50 -31.99
CA VAL A 11 -1.86 39.55 -31.01
C VAL A 11 -3.23 39.99 -30.49
N VAL A 12 -3.44 41.29 -30.27
CA VAL A 12 -4.75 41.82 -29.86
C VAL A 12 -5.79 41.66 -30.97
N GLN A 13 -5.43 41.91 -32.23
CA GLN A 13 -6.33 41.67 -33.37
C GLN A 13 -6.69 40.19 -33.53
N ASP A 14 -5.71 39.30 -33.39
CA ASP A 14 -5.91 37.86 -33.49
C ASP A 14 -6.81 37.35 -32.36
N LEU A 15 -6.57 37.77 -31.10
CA LEU A 15 -7.44 37.41 -29.96
C LEU A 15 -8.87 37.94 -30.12
N ASN A 16 -9.05 39.14 -30.64
CA ASN A 16 -10.37 39.71 -30.93
C ASN A 16 -11.10 38.98 -32.07
N SER A 17 -10.36 38.31 -32.95
CA SER A 17 -10.93 37.49 -34.03
C SER A 17 -11.44 36.13 -33.54
N VAL A 18 -11.00 35.68 -32.36
CA VAL A 18 -11.40 34.38 -31.80
C VAL A 18 -12.68 34.53 -30.99
N ASN A 19 -13.67 33.68 -31.28
CA ASN A 19 -14.87 33.57 -30.47
C ASN A 19 -14.51 33.06 -29.07
N LEU A 20 -14.73 33.88 -28.04
CA LEU A 20 -14.47 33.52 -26.65
C LEU A 20 -15.20 32.24 -26.22
N ASN A 21 -16.35 31.93 -26.81
CA ASN A 21 -17.08 30.68 -26.54
C ASN A 21 -16.39 29.43 -27.11
N MET A 22 -15.43 29.56 -28.02
CA MET A 22 -14.58 28.45 -28.47
C MET A 22 -13.39 28.23 -27.54
N LEU A 23 -12.86 29.31 -26.94
CA LEU A 23 -11.74 29.24 -26.00
C LEU A 23 -12.19 28.79 -24.60
N VAL A 24 -13.34 29.26 -24.15
CA VAL A 24 -13.94 28.92 -22.85
C VAL A 24 -15.39 28.49 -23.07
N PRO A 25 -15.63 27.29 -23.62
CA PRO A 25 -16.97 26.80 -23.96
C PRO A 25 -17.76 26.35 -22.71
N LEU A 26 -18.11 27.30 -21.82
CA LEU A 26 -18.81 27.03 -20.55
C LEU A 26 -20.12 26.25 -20.74
N ALA A 27 -20.88 26.57 -21.79
CA ALA A 27 -22.12 25.87 -22.11
C ALA A 27 -21.88 24.41 -22.53
N LEU A 28 -20.78 24.12 -23.24
CA LEU A 28 -20.40 22.76 -23.62
C LEU A 28 -19.97 21.97 -22.39
N TRP A 29 -19.09 22.54 -21.55
CA TRP A 29 -18.63 21.92 -20.31
C TRP A 29 -19.79 21.66 -19.34
N GLY A 30 -20.75 22.60 -19.27
CA GLY A 30 -21.99 22.44 -18.50
C GLY A 30 -22.88 21.27 -18.95
N ARG A 31 -22.85 20.94 -20.24
CA ARG A 31 -23.58 19.78 -20.81
C ARG A 31 -22.81 18.48 -20.66
N ASP A 32 -21.51 18.49 -20.92
CA ASP A 32 -20.62 17.33 -20.79
C ASP A 32 -20.52 16.86 -19.33
N ARG A 33 -20.55 17.81 -18.38
CA ARG A 33 -20.49 17.55 -16.93
C ARG A 33 -19.35 16.61 -16.56
N ALA A 34 -18.14 16.91 -17.05
CA ALA A 34 -16.94 16.10 -16.81
C ALA A 34 -16.70 15.75 -15.33
N TRP A 35 -17.13 16.59 -14.39
CA TRP A 35 -17.08 16.33 -12.93
C TRP A 35 -17.91 15.11 -12.48
N ASN A 36 -18.77 14.56 -13.33
CA ASN A 36 -19.47 13.30 -13.08
C ASN A 36 -18.66 12.07 -13.45
N LEU A 37 -17.57 12.21 -14.21
CA LEU A 37 -16.70 11.11 -14.57
C LEU A 37 -15.94 10.60 -13.32
N PRO A 38 -15.91 9.28 -13.05
CA PRO A 38 -15.27 8.75 -11.85
C PRO A 38 -13.80 9.16 -11.70
N TRP A 39 -13.02 9.13 -12.79
CA TRP A 39 -11.61 9.51 -12.74
C TRP A 39 -11.41 11.01 -12.45
N VAL A 40 -12.31 11.88 -12.91
CA VAL A 40 -12.29 13.32 -12.59
C VAL A 40 -12.58 13.51 -11.11
N ARG A 41 -13.53 12.78 -10.54
CA ARG A 41 -13.83 12.83 -9.09
C ARG A 41 -12.63 12.39 -8.26
N TRP A 42 -11.96 11.30 -8.64
CA TRP A 42 -10.72 10.87 -7.99
C TRP A 42 -9.60 11.91 -8.14
N LEU A 43 -9.43 12.48 -9.34
CA LEU A 43 -8.45 13.54 -9.59
C LEU A 43 -8.71 14.75 -8.69
N LEU A 44 -9.96 15.22 -8.60
CA LEU A 44 -10.34 16.33 -7.73
C LEU A 44 -10.11 15.99 -6.26
N LEU A 45 -10.48 14.79 -5.81
CA LEU A 45 -10.21 14.34 -4.45
C LEU A 45 -8.71 14.44 -4.13
N PHE A 46 -7.85 13.83 -4.95
CA PHE A 46 -6.41 13.81 -4.68
C PHE A 46 -5.77 15.19 -4.82
N ALA A 47 -6.11 15.95 -5.85
CA ALA A 47 -5.54 17.27 -6.08
C ALA A 47 -5.94 18.30 -5.01
N LEU A 48 -7.18 18.22 -4.51
CA LEU A 48 -7.73 19.25 -3.61
C LEU A 48 -7.59 18.91 -2.13
N THR A 49 -7.42 17.64 -1.73
CA THR A 49 -7.35 17.28 -0.30
C THR A 49 -6.28 18.07 0.46
N PRO A 50 -5.03 18.20 -0.02
CA PRO A 50 -4.01 19.01 0.68
C PRO A 50 -4.41 20.48 0.80
N LEU A 51 -5.05 21.05 -0.22
CA LEU A 51 -5.51 22.45 -0.22
C LEU A 51 -6.65 22.67 0.79
N VAL A 52 -7.61 21.74 0.83
CA VAL A 52 -8.70 21.77 1.82
C VAL A 52 -8.13 21.70 3.23
N LEU A 53 -7.16 20.81 3.47
CA LEU A 53 -6.51 20.70 4.78
C LEU A 53 -5.85 21.99 5.22
N ILE A 54 -5.18 22.74 4.33
CA ILE A 54 -4.56 24.03 4.67
C ILE A 54 -5.58 25.02 5.26
N HIS A 55 -6.85 24.96 4.83
CA HIS A 55 -7.90 25.81 5.36
C HIS A 55 -8.51 25.31 6.68
N LEU A 56 -8.36 24.02 7.03
CA LEU A 56 -8.87 23.40 8.25
C LEU A 56 -7.83 23.32 9.38
N THR A 57 -6.54 23.31 9.03
CA THR A 57 -5.42 23.09 9.96
C THR A 57 -5.08 24.29 10.88
N PRO A 58 -5.35 25.58 10.56
CA PRO A 58 -4.87 26.67 11.40
C PRO A 58 -5.44 26.73 12.83
N SER A 59 -6.51 26.00 13.17
CA SER A 59 -7.07 26.03 14.54
C SER A 59 -7.82 24.78 15.04
N GLU A 60 -8.09 23.75 14.21
CA GLU A 60 -9.01 22.67 14.62
C GLU A 60 -8.45 21.24 14.58
N LEU A 61 -7.36 20.97 13.86
CA LEU A 61 -6.84 19.60 13.66
C LEU A 61 -5.47 19.39 14.32
N GLY A 62 -5.37 18.41 15.22
CA GLY A 62 -4.10 17.95 15.78
C GLY A 62 -3.35 17.00 14.84
N LEU A 63 -2.09 16.70 15.20
CA LEU A 63 -1.19 15.84 14.41
C LEU A 63 -1.82 14.48 14.07
N GLN A 64 -2.49 13.85 15.04
CA GLN A 64 -3.07 12.52 14.84
C GLN A 64 -4.26 12.57 13.86
N GLN A 65 -5.09 13.63 13.90
CA GLN A 65 -6.15 13.79 12.90
C GLN A 65 -5.57 13.96 11.50
N VAL A 66 -4.54 14.79 11.34
CA VAL A 66 -3.86 15.00 10.05
C VAL A 66 -3.22 13.71 9.55
N ALA A 67 -2.58 12.94 10.45
CA ALA A 67 -2.03 11.63 10.16
C ALA A 67 -3.09 10.64 9.64
N TRP A 68 -4.28 10.60 10.26
CA TRP A 68 -5.38 9.79 9.75
C TRP A 68 -5.83 10.22 8.35
N VAL A 69 -6.01 11.52 8.11
CA VAL A 69 -6.42 12.02 6.79
C VAL A 69 -5.42 11.65 5.71
N PHE A 70 -4.13 11.93 5.92
CA PHE A 70 -3.09 11.56 4.95
C PHE A 70 -2.90 10.04 4.83
N GLY A 71 -3.06 9.30 5.92
CA GLY A 71 -3.06 7.84 5.90
C GLY A 71 -4.13 7.28 4.98
N PHE A 72 -5.39 7.71 5.14
CA PHE A 72 -6.47 7.30 4.24
C PHE A 72 -6.27 7.78 2.81
N TYR A 73 -5.80 9.02 2.64
CA TYR A 73 -5.50 9.59 1.33
C TYR A 73 -4.52 8.72 0.54
N PHE A 74 -3.36 8.38 1.12
CA PHE A 74 -2.35 7.58 0.40
C PHE A 74 -2.75 6.10 0.31
N ALA A 75 -3.44 5.55 1.32
CA ALA A 75 -3.97 4.20 1.22
C ALA A 75 -4.98 4.05 0.07
N LEU A 76 -5.87 5.03 -0.14
CA LEU A 76 -6.79 5.04 -1.27
C LEU A 76 -6.06 5.17 -2.61
N LEU A 77 -5.06 6.05 -2.69
CA LEU A 77 -4.24 6.23 -3.89
C LEU A 77 -3.56 4.92 -4.29
N TRP A 78 -2.88 4.26 -3.33
CA TRP A 78 -2.24 2.98 -3.57
C TRP A 78 -3.24 1.87 -3.86
N GLY A 79 -4.38 1.83 -3.18
CA GLY A 79 -5.45 0.87 -3.45
C GLY A 79 -5.97 0.96 -4.88
N LEU A 80 -6.15 2.18 -5.42
CA LEU A 80 -6.53 2.40 -6.81
C LEU A 80 -5.44 1.94 -7.79
N LEU A 81 -4.17 2.26 -7.52
CA LEU A 81 -3.07 1.81 -8.37
C LEU A 81 -2.95 0.28 -8.36
N LEU A 82 -3.02 -0.34 -7.19
CA LEU A 82 -2.94 -1.79 -7.03
C LEU A 82 -4.12 -2.49 -7.67
N TYR A 83 -5.32 -1.91 -7.65
CA TYR A 83 -6.47 -2.44 -8.38
C TYR A 83 -6.20 -2.47 -9.89
N ARG A 84 -5.59 -1.40 -10.42
CA ARG A 84 -5.21 -1.31 -11.84
C ARG A 84 -4.06 -2.24 -12.22
N LEU A 85 -3.14 -2.48 -11.30
CA LEU A 85 -1.98 -3.33 -11.55
C LEU A 85 -2.31 -4.82 -11.46
N ILE A 86 -3.06 -5.22 -10.42
CA ILE A 86 -3.43 -6.63 -10.16
C ILE A 86 -4.60 -7.06 -11.04
N GLU A 87 -5.51 -6.14 -11.38
CA GLU A 87 -6.74 -6.39 -12.12
C GLU A 87 -7.51 -7.62 -11.56
N PRO A 88 -8.01 -7.54 -10.32
CA PRO A 88 -8.65 -8.67 -9.63
C PRO A 88 -10.02 -9.07 -10.21
N GLY A 89 -10.45 -8.47 -11.33
CA GLY A 89 -11.75 -8.72 -11.94
C GLY A 89 -12.92 -8.23 -11.06
N GLY A 90 -14.01 -8.99 -11.07
CA GLY A 90 -15.27 -8.66 -10.38
C GLY A 90 -15.26 -8.83 -8.86
N ILE A 91 -14.14 -8.52 -8.20
CA ILE A 91 -14.04 -8.65 -6.74
C ILE A 91 -15.07 -7.75 -6.04
N ARG A 92 -15.83 -8.34 -5.11
CA ARG A 92 -16.86 -7.61 -4.37
C ARG A 92 -16.24 -6.56 -3.45
N LEU A 93 -16.80 -5.34 -3.47
CA LEU A 93 -16.41 -4.22 -2.61
C LEU A 93 -16.30 -4.62 -1.13
N GLY A 94 -17.30 -5.33 -0.61
CA GLY A 94 -17.34 -5.77 0.78
C GLY A 94 -16.20 -6.71 1.17
N SER A 95 -15.68 -7.52 0.24
CA SER A 95 -14.62 -8.49 0.54
C SER A 95 -13.28 -7.81 0.78
N TRP A 96 -12.85 -6.91 -0.11
CA TRP A 96 -11.58 -6.23 0.08
C TRP A 96 -11.67 -5.13 1.14
N LEU A 97 -12.84 -4.49 1.33
CA LEU A 97 -13.05 -3.58 2.47
C LEU A 97 -12.95 -4.30 3.81
N TRP A 98 -13.54 -5.51 3.92
CA TRP A 98 -13.39 -6.34 5.12
C TRP A 98 -11.92 -6.59 5.44
N ALA A 99 -11.12 -6.97 4.44
CA ALA A 99 -9.70 -7.26 4.62
C ALA A 99 -8.93 -6.03 5.16
N GLY A 100 -9.12 -4.86 4.54
CA GLY A 100 -8.47 -3.63 4.99
C GLY A 100 -8.94 -3.12 6.34
N LEU A 101 -10.26 -3.10 6.59
CA LEU A 101 -10.81 -2.62 7.86
C LEU A 101 -10.44 -3.51 9.04
N PHE A 102 -10.36 -4.83 8.81
CA PHE A 102 -9.93 -5.77 9.84
C PHE A 102 -8.53 -5.41 10.35
N THR A 103 -7.54 -5.26 9.46
CA THR A 103 -6.16 -4.97 9.88
C THR A 103 -5.98 -3.54 10.35
N LEU A 104 -6.72 -2.58 9.78
CA LEU A 104 -6.75 -1.20 10.24
C LEU A 104 -7.13 -1.09 11.73
N LEU A 105 -8.14 -1.86 12.15
CA LEU A 105 -8.69 -1.79 13.51
C LEU A 105 -8.03 -2.78 14.47
N LEU A 106 -7.74 -3.99 14.01
CA LEU A 106 -7.32 -5.11 14.86
C LEU A 106 -5.88 -5.56 14.62
N GLY A 107 -5.24 -5.16 13.50
CA GLY A 107 -3.91 -5.64 13.13
C GLY A 107 -2.86 -5.36 14.20
N ILE A 108 -2.66 -4.08 14.54
CA ILE A 108 -1.69 -3.67 15.56
C ILE A 108 -2.02 -4.26 16.95
N PRO A 109 -3.26 -4.18 17.47
CA PRO A 109 -3.61 -4.84 18.73
C PRO A 109 -3.30 -6.34 18.77
N VAL A 110 -3.59 -7.07 17.69
CA VAL A 110 -3.32 -8.51 17.60
C VAL A 110 -1.81 -8.78 17.60
N VAL A 111 -1.03 -8.04 16.82
CA VAL A 111 0.45 -8.18 16.81
C VAL A 111 1.04 -7.91 18.19
N ILE A 112 0.62 -6.84 18.86
CA ILE A 112 1.07 -6.53 20.23
C ILE A 112 0.68 -7.64 21.20
N GLY A 113 -0.52 -8.21 21.07
CA GLY A 113 -0.98 -9.34 21.87
C GLY A 113 -0.10 -10.58 21.66
N LEU A 114 0.19 -10.93 20.41
CA LEU A 114 1.04 -12.07 20.05
C LEU A 114 2.49 -11.88 20.52
N ALA A 115 3.03 -10.67 20.44
CA ALA A 115 4.37 -10.35 20.90
C ALA A 115 4.57 -10.54 22.42
N LYS A 116 3.49 -10.67 23.21
CA LYS A 116 3.58 -10.97 24.65
C LYS A 116 3.74 -12.46 24.96
N LEU A 117 3.52 -13.35 23.99
CA LEU A 117 3.70 -14.79 24.19
C LEU A 117 5.19 -15.13 24.35
N PRO A 118 5.61 -16.05 25.24
CA PRO A 118 7.02 -16.22 25.58
C PRO A 118 7.97 -16.47 24.39
N PHE A 119 7.58 -17.36 23.47
CA PHE A 119 8.39 -17.67 22.28
C PHE A 119 8.42 -16.51 21.28
N ILE A 120 7.27 -15.92 20.98
CA ILE A 120 7.16 -14.81 20.02
C ILE A 120 7.85 -13.56 20.58
N GLY A 121 7.65 -13.26 21.86
CA GLY A 121 8.28 -12.15 22.55
C GLY A 121 9.79 -12.24 22.60
N THR A 122 10.35 -13.46 22.72
CA THR A 122 11.80 -13.68 22.61
C THR A 122 12.31 -13.33 21.21
N LEU A 123 11.64 -13.79 20.15
CA LEU A 123 11.98 -13.44 18.76
C LEU A 123 11.79 -11.94 18.49
N TYR A 124 10.70 -11.36 19.00
CA TYR A 124 10.40 -9.94 18.85
C TYR A 124 11.44 -9.06 19.54
N ALA A 125 11.90 -9.44 20.75
CA ALA A 125 12.96 -8.74 21.47
C ALA A 125 14.31 -8.82 20.76
N ALA A 126 14.57 -9.88 19.96
CA ALA A 126 15.81 -10.02 19.22
C ALA A 126 16.05 -8.89 18.21
N ARG A 127 15.02 -8.14 17.79
CA ARG A 127 15.14 -6.98 16.89
C ARG A 127 15.94 -5.81 17.50
N GLU A 128 16.07 -5.75 18.82
CA GLU A 128 16.82 -4.72 19.52
C GLU A 128 18.28 -5.16 19.82
N VAL A 129 18.68 -6.37 19.41
CA VAL A 129 20.04 -6.88 19.64
C VAL A 129 21.04 -6.20 18.70
N MET A 130 22.21 -5.84 19.23
CA MET A 130 23.26 -5.15 18.45
C MET A 130 23.87 -6.02 17.36
N PHE A 131 24.02 -7.33 17.62
CA PHE A 131 24.57 -8.29 16.67
C PHE A 131 23.63 -8.49 15.47
N VAL A 132 24.07 -8.00 14.30
CA VAL A 132 23.24 -7.87 13.09
C VAL A 132 22.52 -9.16 12.69
N PRO A 133 23.17 -10.35 12.66
CA PRO A 133 22.46 -11.58 12.28
C PRO A 133 21.29 -11.93 13.20
N VAL A 134 21.43 -11.75 14.51
CA VAL A 134 20.33 -11.98 15.48
C VAL A 134 19.23 -10.94 15.32
N ARG A 135 19.60 -9.68 15.05
CA ARG A 135 18.62 -8.63 14.75
C ARG A 135 17.79 -8.94 13.52
N ILE A 136 18.42 -9.40 12.44
CA ILE A 136 17.72 -9.82 11.21
C ILE A 136 16.76 -10.96 11.52
N LEU A 137 17.18 -11.96 12.30
CA LEU A 137 16.28 -13.04 12.71
C LEU A 137 15.09 -12.52 13.52
N GLY A 138 15.31 -11.54 14.41
CA GLY A 138 14.24 -10.89 15.16
C GLY A 138 13.24 -10.16 14.27
N TYR A 139 13.71 -9.40 13.28
CA TYR A 139 12.83 -8.74 12.32
C TYR A 139 12.12 -9.73 11.39
N VAL A 140 12.78 -10.78 10.91
CA VAL A 140 12.16 -11.75 10.00
C VAL A 140 11.15 -12.64 10.73
N LEU A 141 11.56 -13.28 11.83
CA LEU A 141 10.75 -14.27 12.54
C LEU A 141 9.83 -13.65 13.59
N GLY A 142 10.28 -12.60 14.28
CA GLY A 142 9.52 -11.94 15.34
C GLY A 142 8.53 -10.90 14.81
N VAL A 143 8.93 -10.09 13.83
CA VAL A 143 8.07 -9.07 13.22
C VAL A 143 7.40 -9.61 11.96
N GLY A 144 8.20 -9.92 10.93
CA GLY A 144 7.72 -10.31 9.60
C GLY A 144 6.72 -11.46 9.62
N VAL A 145 7.08 -12.62 10.18
CA VAL A 145 6.17 -13.79 10.23
C VAL A 145 4.87 -13.44 10.96
N VAL A 146 4.95 -12.75 12.10
CA VAL A 146 3.78 -12.42 12.93
C VAL A 146 2.85 -11.46 12.19
N GLU A 147 3.39 -10.36 11.69
CA GLU A 147 2.59 -9.33 11.02
C GLU A 147 1.99 -9.84 9.71
N GLU A 148 2.77 -10.52 8.88
CA GLU A 148 2.28 -11.05 7.61
C GLU A 148 1.22 -12.14 7.83
N SER A 149 1.34 -12.92 8.91
CA SER A 149 0.28 -13.85 9.33
C SER A 149 -1.00 -13.10 9.71
N VAL A 150 -0.91 -12.05 10.53
CA VAL A 150 -2.06 -11.23 10.93
C VAL A 150 -2.73 -10.56 9.74
N LYS A 151 -1.95 -10.06 8.78
CA LYS A 151 -2.45 -9.46 7.52
C LYS A 151 -3.14 -10.51 6.64
N LEU A 152 -2.68 -11.76 6.67
CA LEU A 152 -3.31 -12.85 5.91
C LEU A 152 -4.65 -13.30 6.51
N LEU A 153 -4.82 -13.26 7.83
CA LEU A 153 -6.02 -13.77 8.53
C LEU A 153 -7.37 -13.41 7.89
N PRO A 154 -7.70 -12.13 7.60
CA PRO A 154 -8.99 -11.80 7.01
C PRO A 154 -9.14 -12.33 5.58
N VAL A 155 -8.05 -12.42 4.83
CA VAL A 155 -8.06 -12.96 3.45
C VAL A 155 -8.23 -14.47 3.46
N TRP A 156 -7.52 -15.16 4.36
CA TRP A 156 -7.70 -16.59 4.61
C TRP A 156 -9.13 -16.91 4.99
N TRP A 157 -9.75 -16.12 5.87
CA TRP A 157 -11.15 -16.29 6.24
C TRP A 157 -12.07 -16.17 5.02
N LEU A 158 -11.91 -15.13 4.19
CA LEU A 158 -12.72 -14.96 2.97
C LEU A 158 -12.53 -16.11 1.98
N SER A 159 -11.29 -16.59 1.82
CA SER A 159 -10.97 -17.74 0.99
C SER A 159 -11.61 -19.03 1.51
N HIS A 160 -11.51 -19.29 2.82
CA HIS A 160 -12.13 -20.44 3.49
C HIS A 160 -13.65 -20.43 3.33
N ARG A 161 -14.28 -19.24 3.35
CA ARG A 161 -15.71 -19.04 3.09
C ARG A 161 -16.08 -19.11 1.61
N ARG A 162 -15.13 -19.41 0.71
CA ARG A 162 -15.27 -19.43 -0.76
C ARG A 162 -15.82 -18.11 -1.32
N ILE A 163 -15.52 -17.00 -0.65
CA ILE A 163 -15.91 -15.65 -1.07
C ILE A 163 -14.92 -15.11 -2.10
N LEU A 164 -13.63 -15.41 -1.91
CA LEU A 164 -12.55 -15.16 -2.87
C LEU A 164 -12.03 -16.51 -3.36
N THR A 165 -11.94 -16.68 -4.67
CA THR A 165 -11.73 -18.02 -5.25
C THR A 165 -10.59 -18.11 -6.25
N ASN A 166 -9.96 -16.98 -6.63
CA ASN A 166 -8.83 -16.98 -7.56
C ASN A 166 -7.62 -16.21 -7.01
N PRO A 167 -6.39 -16.49 -7.51
CA PRO A 167 -5.18 -15.88 -6.97
C PRO A 167 -5.13 -14.35 -7.05
N ARG A 168 -5.72 -13.74 -8.10
CA ARG A 168 -5.72 -12.26 -8.25
C ARG A 168 -6.67 -11.58 -7.26
N GLU A 169 -7.83 -12.17 -7.00
CA GLU A 169 -8.77 -11.72 -5.97
C GLU A 169 -8.12 -11.75 -4.57
N LEU A 170 -7.48 -12.87 -4.22
CA LEU A 170 -6.79 -12.99 -2.94
C LEU A 170 -5.60 -12.02 -2.86
N MET A 171 -4.79 -11.93 -3.91
CA MET A 171 -3.66 -10.99 -3.98
C MET A 171 -4.12 -9.55 -3.74
N PHE A 172 -5.20 -9.10 -4.39
CA PHE A 172 -5.72 -7.74 -4.18
C PHE A 172 -6.32 -7.55 -2.78
N ALA A 173 -7.08 -8.50 -2.25
CA ALA A 173 -7.58 -8.43 -0.88
C ALA A 173 -6.44 -8.41 0.16
N GLY A 174 -5.36 -9.17 -0.09
CA GLY A 174 -4.11 -9.13 0.67
C GLY A 174 -3.44 -7.77 0.59
N ALA A 175 -3.37 -7.17 -0.59
CA ALA A 175 -2.82 -5.82 -0.77
C ALA A 175 -3.60 -4.78 0.05
N VAL A 176 -4.93 -4.84 0.02
CA VAL A 176 -5.79 -3.95 0.82
C VAL A 176 -5.67 -4.23 2.32
N SER A 177 -5.53 -5.49 2.72
CA SER A 177 -5.20 -5.87 4.11
C SER A 177 -3.88 -5.25 4.58
N GLY A 178 -2.85 -5.31 3.75
CA GLY A 178 -1.55 -4.68 4.02
C GLY A 178 -1.63 -3.15 4.08
N LEU A 179 -2.44 -2.51 3.22
CA LEU A 179 -2.70 -1.07 3.28
C LEU A 179 -3.38 -0.66 4.59
N GLY A 180 -4.38 -1.43 5.04
CA GLY A 180 -5.06 -1.19 6.32
C GLY A 180 -4.10 -1.26 7.50
N PHE A 181 -3.25 -2.29 7.53
CA PHE A 181 -2.22 -2.45 8.55
C PHE A 181 -1.20 -1.30 8.51
N GLY A 182 -0.66 -1.00 7.33
CA GLY A 182 0.35 0.04 7.15
C GLY A 182 -0.16 1.44 7.48
N LEU A 183 -1.43 1.73 7.20
CA LEU A 183 -2.08 2.98 7.62
C LEU A 183 -2.11 3.07 9.15
N ALA A 184 -2.60 2.03 9.84
CA ALA A 184 -2.67 2.01 11.30
C ALA A 184 -1.27 2.18 11.93
N GLU A 185 -0.27 1.50 11.38
CA GLU A 185 1.11 1.63 11.82
C GLU A 185 1.62 3.07 11.61
N SER A 186 1.47 3.65 10.42
CA SER A 186 1.98 4.99 10.13
C SER A 186 1.38 6.06 11.02
N VAL A 187 0.09 5.93 11.38
CA VAL A 187 -0.54 6.82 12.37
C VAL A 187 0.01 6.58 13.77
N ALA A 188 0.24 5.33 14.17
CA ALA A 188 0.82 5.03 15.48
C ALA A 188 2.25 5.59 15.62
N TYR A 189 3.05 5.56 14.55
CA TYR A 189 4.43 6.05 14.53
C TYR A 189 4.55 7.56 14.28
N SER A 190 3.52 8.25 13.77
CA SER A 190 3.61 9.69 13.50
C SER A 190 3.84 10.52 14.77
N THR A 191 3.30 10.08 15.90
CA THR A 191 3.53 10.71 17.22
C THR A 191 4.98 10.55 17.68
N GLN A 192 5.61 9.41 17.39
CA GLN A 192 7.02 9.16 17.72
C GLN A 192 7.95 10.05 16.89
N ILE A 193 7.62 10.30 15.61
CA ILE A 193 8.40 11.21 14.76
C ILE A 193 8.33 12.64 15.32
N ALA A 194 7.13 13.12 15.67
CA ALA A 194 6.96 14.44 16.28
C ALA A 194 7.75 14.59 17.59
N GLN A 195 7.76 13.56 18.44
CA GLN A 195 8.57 13.55 19.66
C GLN A 195 10.07 13.62 19.34
N LYS A 196 10.56 12.84 18.37
CA LYS A 196 11.98 12.87 17.97
C LYS A 196 12.39 14.19 17.34
N GLU A 197 11.49 14.84 16.59
CA GLU A 197 11.67 16.19 16.04
C GLU A 197 11.88 17.22 17.14
N LEU A 198 11.10 17.17 18.23
CA LEU A 198 11.29 18.05 19.39
C LEU A 198 12.68 17.92 20.04
N HIS A 199 13.29 16.73 19.97
CA HIS A 199 14.47 16.40 20.77
C HIS A 199 15.78 16.26 19.99
N SER A 200 15.76 16.00 18.67
CA SER A 200 16.99 15.58 17.97
C SER A 200 17.00 15.62 16.44
N LEU A 201 15.85 15.51 15.77
CA LEU A 201 15.81 15.44 14.30
C LEU A 201 15.80 16.84 13.67
N SER A 202 16.47 17.00 12.53
CA SER A 202 16.28 18.18 11.70
C SER A 202 14.87 18.18 11.09
N GLN A 203 14.31 19.37 10.86
CA GLN A 203 12.98 19.53 10.24
C GLN A 203 12.90 18.80 8.88
N GLY A 204 13.98 18.85 8.09
CA GLY A 204 14.07 18.13 6.82
C GLY A 204 14.00 16.61 6.98
N ALA A 205 14.69 16.05 7.98
CA ALA A 205 14.65 14.61 8.27
C ALA A 205 13.26 14.16 8.77
N ALA A 206 12.60 15.00 9.59
CA ALA A 206 11.23 14.73 10.04
C ALA A 206 10.25 14.70 8.85
N LEU A 207 10.35 15.66 7.94
CA LEU A 207 9.51 15.72 6.73
C LEU A 207 9.69 14.49 5.85
N VAL A 208 10.93 14.06 5.60
CA VAL A 208 11.22 12.82 4.86
C VAL A 208 10.61 11.62 5.59
N GLY A 209 10.76 11.54 6.92
CA GLY A 209 10.18 10.49 7.74
C GLY A 209 8.66 10.38 7.61
N TYR A 210 7.95 11.52 7.62
CA TYR A 210 6.50 11.54 7.39
C TYR A 210 6.13 11.04 6.00
N PHE A 211 6.82 11.49 4.95
CA PHE A 211 6.55 11.01 3.58
C PHE A 211 6.84 9.52 3.43
N THR A 212 7.96 9.03 3.96
CA THR A 212 8.26 7.60 3.94
C THR A 212 7.17 6.81 4.65
N ARG A 213 6.70 7.26 5.82
CA ARG A 213 5.65 6.58 6.58
C ARG A 213 4.27 6.64 5.92
N PHE A 214 3.87 7.73 5.31
CA PHE A 214 2.52 7.81 4.74
C PHE A 214 2.44 7.34 3.28
N ILE A 215 3.54 7.45 2.53
CA ILE A 215 3.60 7.08 1.12
C ILE A 215 4.21 5.69 0.95
N THR A 216 5.44 5.48 1.41
CA THR A 216 6.23 4.30 1.05
C THR A 216 5.90 3.07 1.88
N THR A 217 5.86 3.18 3.21
CA THR A 217 5.68 2.00 4.08
C THR A 217 4.31 1.33 3.94
N PRO A 218 3.17 2.04 3.78
CA PRO A 218 1.88 1.37 3.59
C PRO A 218 1.83 0.61 2.27
N PHE A 219 2.47 1.14 1.22
CA PHE A 219 2.64 0.44 -0.05
C PHE A 219 3.53 -0.81 0.09
N LEU A 220 4.63 -0.74 0.85
CA LEU A 220 5.47 -1.92 1.11
C LEU A 220 4.69 -3.01 1.87
N HIS A 221 3.93 -2.65 2.91
CA HIS A 221 3.04 -3.61 3.58
C HIS A 221 1.99 -4.20 2.63
N ALA A 222 1.44 -3.40 1.72
CA ALA A 222 0.49 -3.88 0.72
C ALA A 222 1.13 -4.97 -0.16
N ILE A 223 2.33 -4.73 -0.70
CA ILE A 223 2.96 -5.71 -1.60
C ILE A 223 3.42 -6.97 -0.84
N PHE A 224 3.88 -6.86 0.40
CA PHE A 224 4.23 -8.03 1.23
C PHE A 224 3.00 -8.89 1.50
N ALA A 225 1.91 -8.29 1.96
CA ALA A 225 0.66 -9.00 2.22
C ALA A 225 0.05 -9.59 0.92
N ALA A 226 0.17 -8.88 -0.21
CA ALA A 226 -0.26 -9.35 -1.52
C ALA A 226 0.52 -10.60 -1.96
N ILE A 227 1.83 -10.66 -1.72
CA ILE A 227 2.65 -11.85 -2.00
C ILE A 227 2.12 -13.04 -1.20
N VAL A 228 1.92 -12.91 0.12
CA VAL A 228 1.39 -14.03 0.93
C VAL A 228 0.02 -14.48 0.42
N ALA A 229 -0.88 -13.55 0.16
CA ALA A 229 -2.23 -13.85 -0.29
C ALA A 229 -2.27 -14.48 -1.69
N TYR A 230 -1.34 -14.11 -2.58
CA TYR A 230 -1.19 -14.77 -3.87
C TYR A 230 -0.82 -16.24 -3.74
N PHE A 231 0.13 -16.58 -2.86
CA PHE A 231 0.51 -17.96 -2.59
C PHE A 231 -0.63 -18.76 -1.93
N LEU A 232 -1.43 -18.13 -1.06
CA LEU A 232 -2.69 -18.71 -0.59
C LEU A 232 -3.67 -18.95 -1.76
N GLY A 233 -3.69 -18.06 -2.75
CA GLY A 233 -4.43 -18.26 -4.00
C GLY A 233 -3.96 -19.47 -4.79
N LEU A 234 -2.64 -19.68 -4.91
CA LEU A 234 -2.07 -20.87 -5.52
C LEU A 234 -2.44 -22.16 -4.76
N ALA A 235 -2.60 -22.07 -3.44
CA ALA A 235 -3.09 -23.19 -2.63
C ALA A 235 -4.55 -23.58 -2.95
N LEU A 236 -5.35 -22.69 -3.55
CA LEU A 236 -6.68 -23.05 -4.07
C LEU A 236 -6.60 -23.77 -5.42
N VAL A 237 -5.57 -23.48 -6.21
CA VAL A 237 -5.31 -24.13 -7.50
C VAL A 237 -4.74 -25.53 -7.29
N ASP A 238 -3.82 -25.68 -6.33
CA ASP A 238 -3.33 -26.99 -5.88
C ASP A 238 -3.51 -27.18 -4.37
N PRO A 239 -4.66 -27.75 -3.97
CA PRO A 239 -4.92 -28.05 -2.57
C PRO A 239 -3.98 -29.09 -1.95
N LYS A 240 -3.41 -30.01 -2.73
CA LYS A 240 -2.49 -31.05 -2.22
C LYS A 240 -1.19 -30.41 -1.71
N ARG A 241 -0.67 -29.41 -2.44
CA ARG A 241 0.51 -28.62 -2.06
C ARG A 241 0.15 -27.34 -1.27
N GLY A 242 -1.12 -27.14 -0.93
CA GLY A 242 -1.64 -25.85 -0.49
C GLY A 242 -0.98 -25.28 0.78
N TRP A 243 -0.71 -26.14 1.77
CA TRP A 243 0.00 -25.71 2.98
C TRP A 243 1.44 -25.25 2.67
N ALA A 244 2.18 -26.04 1.89
CA ALA A 244 3.55 -25.72 1.50
C ALA A 244 3.63 -24.39 0.72
N LEU A 245 2.68 -24.16 -0.19
CA LEU A 245 2.58 -22.91 -0.95
C LEU A 245 2.31 -21.72 -0.01
N THR A 246 1.32 -21.84 0.88
CA THR A 246 0.96 -20.77 1.81
C THR A 246 2.14 -20.41 2.74
N VAL A 247 2.83 -21.41 3.29
CA VAL A 247 4.01 -21.22 4.13
C VAL A 247 5.16 -20.60 3.33
N ALA A 248 5.40 -21.03 2.09
CA ALA A 248 6.43 -20.46 1.24
C ALA A 248 6.20 -18.97 0.97
N GLY A 249 4.95 -18.58 0.67
CA GLY A 249 4.56 -17.18 0.51
C GLY A 249 4.76 -16.36 1.79
N LEU A 250 4.35 -16.90 2.94
CA LEU A 250 4.53 -16.26 4.24
C LEU A 250 6.01 -16.04 4.56
N LEU A 251 6.85 -17.06 4.39
CA LEU A 251 8.28 -16.96 4.67
C LEU A 251 9.00 -16.02 3.71
N LEU A 252 8.62 -16.00 2.43
CA LEU A 252 9.16 -15.06 1.45
C LEU A 252 8.83 -13.61 1.83
N ALA A 253 7.56 -13.31 2.13
CA ALA A 253 7.15 -11.97 2.53
C ALA A 253 7.80 -11.55 3.86
N ALA A 254 7.83 -12.45 4.85
CA ALA A 254 8.47 -12.20 6.14
C ALA A 254 9.99 -11.93 6.00
N LEU A 255 10.66 -12.64 5.09
CA LEU A 255 12.07 -12.39 4.78
C LEU A 255 12.27 -11.00 4.16
N LEU A 256 11.49 -10.66 3.13
CA LEU A 256 11.59 -9.35 2.46
C LEU A 256 11.28 -8.19 3.42
N HIS A 257 10.20 -8.33 4.20
CA HIS A 257 9.78 -7.37 5.20
C HIS A 257 10.83 -7.23 6.32
N GLY A 258 11.25 -8.34 6.93
CA GLY A 258 12.23 -8.29 8.02
C GLY A 258 13.60 -7.78 7.57
N LEU A 259 14.02 -8.09 6.34
CA LEU A 259 15.23 -7.50 5.75
C LEU A 259 15.06 -5.99 5.53
N TYR A 260 13.92 -5.54 5.02
CA TYR A 260 13.65 -4.11 4.86
C TYR A 260 13.78 -3.39 6.20
N ASP A 261 13.10 -3.88 7.25
CA ASP A 261 13.15 -3.28 8.58
C ASP A 261 14.55 -3.26 9.19
N SER A 262 15.30 -4.35 9.00
CA SER A 262 16.68 -4.46 9.48
C SER A 262 17.62 -3.41 8.89
N PHE A 263 17.30 -2.95 7.67
CA PHE A 263 18.15 -2.05 6.89
C PHE A 263 17.46 -0.76 6.46
N ALA A 264 16.30 -0.41 7.03
CA ALA A 264 15.49 0.73 6.58
C ALA A 264 16.22 2.07 6.61
N ASN A 265 17.20 2.21 7.50
CA ASN A 265 18.06 3.40 7.63
C ASN A 265 19.37 3.33 6.81
N HIS A 266 19.50 2.36 5.90
CA HIS A 266 20.69 2.13 5.08
C HIS A 266 20.32 2.01 3.60
N TRP A 267 21.29 2.25 2.70
CA TRP A 267 21.12 2.05 1.25
C TRP A 267 20.65 0.64 0.87
N LEU A 268 21.02 -0.36 1.67
CA LEU A 268 20.55 -1.74 1.49
C LEU A 268 19.03 -1.85 1.63
N GLY A 269 18.40 -1.08 2.53
CA GLY A 269 16.95 -1.03 2.67
C GLY A 269 16.25 -0.55 1.40
N LEU A 270 16.84 0.42 0.70
CA LEU A 270 16.34 0.89 -0.61
C LEU A 270 16.40 -0.22 -1.66
N ILE A 271 17.52 -0.95 -1.72
CA ILE A 271 17.69 -2.09 -2.63
C ILE A 271 16.64 -3.17 -2.32
N ILE A 272 16.44 -3.51 -1.05
CA ILE A 272 15.46 -4.51 -0.62
C ILE A 272 14.03 -4.07 -0.99
N ALA A 273 13.68 -2.80 -0.78
CA ALA A 273 12.39 -2.26 -1.18
C ALA A 273 12.18 -2.36 -2.70
N ALA A 274 13.17 -1.96 -3.50
CA ALA A 274 13.11 -2.07 -4.96
C ALA A 274 12.96 -3.53 -5.43
N LEU A 275 13.75 -4.45 -4.86
CA LEU A 275 13.64 -5.88 -5.15
C LEU A 275 12.26 -6.43 -4.78
N SER A 276 11.71 -6.02 -3.64
CA SER A 276 10.37 -6.43 -3.21
C SER A 276 9.30 -6.01 -4.20
N ILE A 277 9.38 -4.77 -4.71
CA ILE A 277 8.48 -4.25 -5.74
C ILE A 277 8.62 -5.06 -7.03
N LEU A 278 9.84 -5.35 -7.47
CA LEU A 278 10.08 -6.13 -8.69
C LEU A 278 9.56 -7.57 -8.55
N ILE A 279 9.76 -8.21 -7.39
CA ILE A 279 9.22 -9.55 -7.10
C ILE A 279 7.70 -9.53 -7.15
N PHE A 280 7.06 -8.56 -6.48
CA PHE A 280 5.61 -8.39 -6.51
C PHE A 280 5.08 -8.21 -7.94
N VAL A 281 5.67 -7.28 -8.72
CA VAL A 281 5.28 -7.05 -10.11
C VAL A 281 5.48 -8.30 -10.96
N SER A 282 6.57 -9.05 -10.76
CA SER A 282 6.79 -10.34 -11.44
C SER A 282 5.68 -11.33 -11.13
N TYR A 283 5.23 -11.45 -9.87
CA TYR A 283 4.10 -12.33 -9.53
C TYR A 283 2.80 -11.85 -10.18
N VAL A 284 2.50 -10.55 -10.16
CA VAL A 284 1.32 -10.00 -10.86
C VAL A 284 1.32 -10.39 -12.33
N ARG A 285 2.46 -10.22 -13.02
CA ARG A 285 2.58 -10.47 -14.46
C ARG A 285 2.60 -11.95 -14.84
N SER A 286 3.06 -12.83 -13.94
CA SER A 286 3.18 -14.26 -14.19
C SER A 286 2.07 -15.10 -13.53
N ALA A 287 1.11 -14.46 -12.85
CA ALA A 287 0.10 -15.13 -12.03
C ALA A 287 -0.66 -16.25 -12.75
N GLU A 288 -1.16 -15.97 -13.97
CA GLU A 288 -1.94 -16.93 -14.75
C GLU A 288 -1.09 -18.08 -15.26
N TYR A 289 0.13 -17.78 -15.71
CA TYR A 289 1.08 -18.78 -16.19
C TYR A 289 1.47 -19.75 -15.08
N ILE A 290 1.84 -19.24 -13.90
CA ILE A 290 2.21 -20.05 -12.73
C ILE A 290 1.02 -20.91 -12.28
N ALA A 291 -0.18 -20.33 -12.18
CA ALA A 291 -1.37 -21.08 -11.79
C ALA A 291 -1.69 -22.22 -12.79
N ALA A 292 -1.61 -21.94 -14.10
CA ALA A 292 -1.87 -22.93 -15.12
C ALA A 292 -0.82 -24.06 -15.16
N ASP A 293 0.46 -23.73 -14.94
CA ASP A 293 1.56 -24.71 -14.90
C ASP A 293 1.49 -25.58 -13.64
N LEU A 294 1.21 -24.96 -12.49
CA LEU A 294 1.03 -25.65 -11.21
C LEU A 294 -0.09 -26.71 -11.30
N ALA A 295 -1.22 -26.36 -11.93
CA ALA A 295 -2.35 -27.26 -12.13
C ALA A 295 -2.03 -28.47 -13.03
N ARG A 296 -0.98 -28.40 -13.85
CA ARG A 296 -0.53 -29.50 -14.73
C ARG A 296 0.58 -30.36 -14.11
N THR A 297 1.24 -29.85 -13.08
CA THR A 297 2.41 -30.52 -12.48
C THR A 297 1.94 -31.74 -11.66
N PRO A 298 2.43 -32.96 -11.95
CA PRO A 298 2.11 -34.15 -11.15
C PRO A 298 2.57 -33.99 -9.70
N ASN A 299 1.83 -34.54 -8.74
CA ASN A 299 2.31 -34.55 -7.36
C ASN A 299 3.28 -35.70 -7.13
N ALA A 300 4.29 -35.47 -6.29
CA ALA A 300 5.23 -36.52 -5.89
C ALA A 300 4.56 -37.67 -5.12
N SER A 301 3.37 -37.43 -4.54
CA SER A 301 2.52 -38.45 -3.92
C SER A 301 1.69 -39.26 -4.91
N ASP A 302 1.66 -38.87 -6.18
CA ASP A 302 0.94 -39.56 -7.25
C ASP A 302 1.85 -40.61 -7.95
N ALA A 303 3.11 -40.72 -7.53
CA ALA A 303 4.11 -41.72 -7.93
C ALA A 303 4.33 -42.75 -6.83
#